data_AF-X1R656-F1
#
_entry.id   AF-X1R656-F1
#
_cell.length_a   1.000
_cell.length_b   1.000
_cell.length_c   1.000
_cell.angle_alpha   90.00
_cell.angle_beta   90.00
_cell.angle_gamma   90.00
#
_symmetry.space_group_name_H-M   'P 1'
#
loop_
_entity.id
_entity.type
_entity.pdbx_description
1 polymer ?
#
loop_
_entity_poly.entity_id
_entity_poly.type
_entity_poly.pdbx_seq_one_letter_code
_entity_poly.pdbx_strand_id
1 'polypeptide(L)'
;RRGVNEVELERAKENLKGNIVLSVEDMSSRMFRLGKGLLFNKKVLTINQILKKIDKVKQNDLNNIVDKYFKLDKMSLVALGRLNKGRLL
;
A
#
# COMPACT_ATOMS: atom_id res chain seq x y z
N ARG A 1 4.28 21.47 4.70
CA ARG A 1 4.71 20.12 4.22
C ARG A 1 4.58 20.10 2.70
N ARG A 2 5.61 19.72 1.94
CA ARG A 2 5.43 19.39 0.51
C ARG A 2 4.87 17.97 0.47
N GLY A 3 3.63 17.81 0.00
CA GLY A 3 3.03 16.50 -0.23
C GLY A 3 3.66 15.81 -1.44
N VAL A 4 3.26 14.56 -1.69
CA VAL A 4 3.66 13.81 -2.89
C VAL A 4 3.17 14.55 -4.12
N ASN A 5 4.03 14.84 -5.09
CA ASN A 5 3.62 15.54 -6.31
C ASN A 5 2.99 14.57 -7.34
N GLU A 6 2.36 15.11 -8.39
CA GLU A 6 1.67 14.30 -9.40
C GLU A 6 2.59 13.32 -10.13
N VAL A 7 3.83 13.73 -10.42
CA VAL A 7 4.81 12.89 -11.11
C VAL A 7 5.23 11.70 -10.22
N GLU A 8 5.43 11.94 -8.92
CA GLU A 8 5.73 10.89 -7.94
C GLU A 8 4.56 9.92 -7.79
N LEU A 9 3.32 10.43 -7.72
CA LEU A 9 2.13 9.60 -7.65
C LEU A 9 1.98 8.73 -8.91
N GLU A 10 2.17 9.31 -10.09
CA GLU A 10 2.09 8.57 -11.35
C GLU A 10 3.15 7.47 -11.42
N ARG A 11 4.41 7.80 -11.11
CA ARG A 11 5.51 6.83 -11.06
C ARG A 11 5.23 5.69 -10.09
N ALA A 12 4.69 5.99 -8.91
CA ALA A 12 4.34 4.98 -7.91
C ALA A 12 3.20 4.06 -8.42
N LYS A 13 2.18 4.63 -9.07
CA LYS A 13 1.10 3.85 -9.69
C LYS A 13 1.63 2.92 -10.79
N GLU A 14 2.46 3.42 -11.71
CA GLU A 14 3.04 2.60 -12.78
C GLU A 14 3.93 1.48 -12.23
N ASN A 15 4.76 1.77 -11.23
CA ASN A 15 5.58 0.76 -10.57
C ASN A 15 4.72 -0.34 -9.93
N LEU A 16 3.65 0.03 -9.22
CA LEU A 16 2.75 -0.93 -8.59
C LEU A 16 2.01 -1.79 -9.64
N LYS A 17 1.53 -1.17 -10.73
CA LYS A 17 0.86 -1.89 -11.82
C LYS A 17 1.81 -2.89 -12.47
N GLY A 18 3.06 -2.52 -12.75
CA GLY A 18 4.08 -3.41 -13.29
C GLY A 18 4.33 -4.63 -12.40
N ASN A 19 4.56 -4.41 -11.10
CA ASN A 19 4.75 -5.50 -10.13
C ASN A 19 3.57 -6.47 -10.09
N ILE A 20 2.32 -5.97 -10.14
CA ILE A 20 1.13 -6.82 -10.14
C ILE A 20 1.05 -7.66 -11.40
N VAL A 21 1.32 -7.09 -12.57
CA VAL A 21 1.28 -7.82 -13.85
C VAL A 21 2.36 -8.91 -13.87
N LEU A 22 3.58 -8.61 -13.43
CA LEU A 22 4.68 -9.59 -13.37
C LEU A 22 4.40 -10.71 -12.35
N SER A 23 3.79 -10.40 -11.20
CA SER A 23 3.44 -11.40 -10.17
C SER A 23 2.46 -12.49 -10.65
N VAL A 24 1.86 -12.28 -11.81
CA VAL A 24 0.91 -13.22 -12.40
C VAL A 24 1.66 -14.38 -13.08
N GLU A 25 2.95 -14.32 -13.33
CA GLU A 25 3.67 -15.45 -13.95
C GLU A 25 3.86 -16.63 -12.98
N ASP A 26 3.92 -16.33 -11.67
CA ASP A 26 4.09 -17.32 -10.63
C ASP A 26 2.74 -17.91 -10.15
N MET A 27 2.62 -19.24 -10.22
CA MET A 27 1.42 -19.96 -9.80
C MET A 27 1.12 -19.80 -8.30
N SER A 28 2.16 -19.69 -7.46
CA SER A 28 1.98 -19.54 -6.01
C SER A 28 1.37 -18.17 -5.68
N SER A 29 1.87 -17.11 -6.31
CA SER A 29 1.33 -15.75 -6.23
C SER A 29 -0.11 -15.66 -6.76
N ARG A 30 -0.45 -16.38 -7.84
CA ARG A 30 -1.84 -16.49 -8.31
C ARG A 30 -2.74 -17.13 -7.26
N MET A 31 -2.36 -18.28 -6.71
CA MET A 31 -3.18 -19.02 -5.75
C MET A 31 -3.39 -18.24 -4.46
N PHE A 32 -2.35 -17.59 -3.95
CA PHE A 32 -2.47 -16.75 -2.76
C PHE A 32 -3.46 -15.59 -2.96
N ARG A 33 -3.44 -14.93 -4.13
CA ARG A 33 -4.38 -13.86 -4.46
C ARG A 33 -5.83 -14.38 -4.53
N LEU A 34 -6.04 -15.54 -5.14
CA LEU A 34 -7.35 -16.19 -5.22
C LEU A 34 -7.89 -16.52 -3.83
N GLY A 35 -7.07 -17.18 -3.00
CA GLY A 35 -7.43 -17.54 -1.63
C GLY A 35 -7.82 -16.32 -0.80
N LYS A 36 -7.00 -15.25 -0.80
CA LYS A 36 -7.34 -14.01 -0.09
C LYS A 36 -8.63 -13.38 -0.59
N GLY A 37 -8.85 -13.32 -1.91
CA GLY A 37 -10.06 -12.75 -2.49
C GLY A 37 -11.33 -13.48 -2.05
N LEU A 38 -11.26 -14.82 -2.00
CA LEU A 38 -12.37 -15.65 -1.52
C LEU A 38 -12.62 -15.48 -0.02
N LEU A 39 -11.57 -15.45 0.80
CA LEU A 39 -11.68 -15.34 2.26
C LEU A 39 -12.19 -13.96 2.72
N PHE A 40 -11.62 -12.87 2.20
CA PHE A 40 -11.91 -11.53 2.72
C PHE A 40 -13.04 -10.81 1.98
N ASN A 41 -13.19 -11.05 0.68
CA ASN A 41 -14.07 -10.26 -0.18
C ASN A 41 -15.17 -11.07 -0.85
N LYS A 42 -15.19 -12.40 -0.67
CA LYS A 42 -16.06 -13.37 -1.36
C LYS A 42 -16.06 -13.21 -2.89
N LYS A 43 -15.03 -12.54 -3.43
CA LYS A 43 -14.92 -12.17 -4.85
C LYS A 43 -13.45 -12.11 -5.23
N VAL A 44 -13.13 -12.67 -6.39
CA VAL A 44 -11.82 -12.53 -7.02
C VAL A 44 -11.88 -11.39 -8.02
N LEU A 45 -11.06 -10.37 -7.82
CA LEU A 45 -10.90 -9.31 -8.80
C LEU A 45 -9.99 -9.78 -9.93
N THR A 46 -10.36 -9.44 -11.17
CA THR A 46 -9.45 -9.62 -12.31
C THR A 46 -8.32 -8.60 -12.23
N ILE A 47 -7.19 -8.91 -12.89
CA ILE A 47 -6.05 -7.99 -12.95
C ILE A 47 -6.50 -6.62 -13.48
N ASN A 48 -7.25 -6.59 -14.58
CA ASN A 48 -7.79 -5.35 -15.14
C ASN A 48 -8.66 -4.55 -14.15
N GLN A 49 -9.45 -5.22 -13.31
CA GLN A 49 -10.22 -4.54 -12.27
C GLN A 49 -9.32 -3.93 -11.19
N ILE A 50 -8.21 -4.59 -10.84
CA ILE A 50 -7.22 -4.07 -9.88
C ILE A 50 -6.50 -2.86 -10.48
N LEU A 51 -6.02 -2.97 -11.73
CA LEU A 51 -5.33 -1.87 -12.42
C LEU A 51 -6.23 -0.63 -12.52
N LYS A 52 -7.49 -0.79 -12.93
CA LYS A 52 -8.48 0.30 -12.96
C LYS A 52 -8.75 0.94 -11.60
N LYS A 53 -8.57 0.21 -10.49
CA LYS A 53 -8.69 0.79 -9.15
C LYS A 53 -7.46 1.63 -8.80
N ILE A 54 -6.27 1.20 -9.21
CA ILE A 54 -5.02 1.93 -9.01
C ILE A 54 -5.05 3.25 -9.80
N ASP A 55 -5.49 3.20 -11.06
CA ASP A 55 -5.57 4.39 -11.93
C ASP A 55 -6.50 5.48 -11.37
N LYS A 56 -7.51 5.09 -10.58
CA LYS A 56 -8.46 6.02 -9.96
C LYS A 56 -7.91 6.76 -8.74
N VAL A 57 -6.76 6.34 -8.20
CA VAL A 57 -6.17 6.98 -7.01
C VAL A 57 -5.67 8.37 -7.34
N LYS A 58 -6.12 9.35 -6.55
CA LYS A 58 -5.76 10.76 -6.67
C LYS A 58 -4.92 11.22 -5.48
N GLN A 59 -4.23 12.34 -5.65
CA GLN A 59 -3.42 12.96 -4.58
C GLN A 59 -4.26 13.27 -3.34
N ASN A 60 -5.52 13.66 -3.49
CA ASN A 60 -6.42 13.91 -2.38
C ASN A 60 -6.72 12.65 -1.54
N ASP A 61 -6.79 11.48 -2.18
CA ASP A 61 -6.98 10.21 -1.46
C ASP A 61 -5.79 9.93 -0.54
N LEU A 62 -4.58 10.28 -0.99
CA LEU A 62 -3.36 10.15 -0.20
C LEU A 62 -3.38 11.10 1.00
N ASN A 63 -3.75 12.37 0.79
CA ASN A 63 -3.88 13.34 1.88
C ASN A 63 -4.88 12.86 2.94
N ASN A 64 -6.04 12.34 2.51
CA ASN A 64 -7.05 11.77 3.41
C ASN A 64 -6.50 10.59 4.24
N ILE A 65 -5.67 9.73 3.64
CA ILE A 65 -5.01 8.61 4.34
C ILE A 65 -4.01 9.13 5.37
N VAL A 66 -3.18 10.10 5.00
CA VAL A 66 -2.21 10.71 5.92
C VAL A 66 -2.93 11.33 7.11
N ASP A 67 -3.96 12.13 6.87
CA ASP A 67 -4.71 12.78 7.93
C ASP A 67 -5.44 11.78 8.82
N LYS A 68 -5.87 10.64 8.29
CA LYS A 68 -6.57 9.60 9.05
C LYS A 68 -5.64 8.74 9.90
N TYR A 69 -4.50 8.32 9.37
CA TYR A 69 -3.67 7.27 9.98
C TYR A 69 -2.34 7.77 10.58
N PHE A 70 -1.77 8.89 10.11
CA PHE A 70 -0.52 9.43 10.63
C PHE A 70 -0.76 10.34 11.85
N LYS A 71 -1.39 9.76 12.87
CA LYS A 71 -1.67 10.39 14.16
C LYS A 71 -0.59 9.99 15.15
N LEU A 72 0.31 10.93 15.47
CA LEU A 72 1.46 10.70 16.37
C LEU A 72 1.03 10.22 17.76
N ASP A 73 -0.11 10.72 18.24
CA ASP A 73 -0.76 10.34 19.50
C ASP A 73 -1.28 8.89 19.52
N LYS A 74 -1.37 8.23 18.36
CA LYS A 74 -1.82 6.84 18.21
C LYS A 74 -0.71 5.91 17.71
N MET A 75 0.53 6.39 17.68
CA MET A 75 1.66 5.61 17.18
C MET A 75 2.22 4.71 18.27
N SER A 76 2.48 3.45 17.92
CA SER A 76 3.18 2.49 18.79
C SER A 76 4.62 2.32 18.31
N LEU A 77 5.58 2.42 19.24
CA LEU A 77 7.01 2.23 18.96
C LEU A 77 7.53 1.01 19.73
N VAL A 78 8.18 0.09 19.02
CA VAL A 78 8.91 -1.02 19.62
C VAL A 78 10.38 -0.89 19.22
N ALA A 79 11.27 -0.87 20.20
CA ALA A 79 12.71 -0.80 19.99
C ALA A 79 13.39 -2.00 20.67
N LEU A 80 14.29 -2.66 19.96
CA LEU A 80 15.00 -3.87 20.42
C LEU A 80 16.51 -3.59 20.48
N GLY A 81 17.16 -4.00 21.57
CA GLY A 81 18.61 -3.86 21.76
C GLY A 81 19.00 -3.05 23.01
N ARG A 82 20.29 -2.66 23.11
CA ARG A 82 20.80 -1.84 24.21
C ARG A 82 20.45 -0.37 23.96
N LEU A 83 19.31 0.05 24.50
CA LEU A 83 18.79 1.41 24.33
C LEU A 83 19.27 2.30 25.46
N ASN A 84 20.09 3.30 25.15
CA ASN A 84 20.38 4.39 26.09
C ASN A 84 19.13 5.27 26.19
N LYS A 85 18.55 5.37 27.40
CA LYS A 85 17.27 6.02 27.70
C LYS A 85 17.13 7.47 27.19
N GLY A 86 18.23 8.14 26.81
CA GLY A 86 18.23 9.54 26.37
C GLY A 86 17.99 9.81 24.88
N ARG A 87 17.52 8.84 24.09
CA ARG A 87 17.39 9.01 22.62
C ARG A 87 16.08 8.51 22.00
N LEU A 88 15.08 8.19 22.82
CA LEU A 88 13.81 7.63 22.35
C LEU A 88 12.65 8.63 22.29
N LEU A 89 12.87 9.86 22.74
CA LEU A 89 12.05 11.07 22.55
C LEU A 89 13.00 12.28 22.47
#